data_AF-A0A1S7RKP7-F1
#
_entry.id   AF-A0A1S7RKP7-F1
#
_cell.length_a   1.000
_cell.length_b   1.000
_cell.length_c   1.000
_cell.angle_alpha   90.00
_cell.angle_beta   90.00
_cell.angle_gamma   90.00
#
_symmetry.space_group_name_H-M   'P 1'
#
loop_
_entity.id
_entity.type
_entity.pdbx_description
1 polymer ?
#
loop_
_entity_poly.entity_id
_entity_poly.type
_entity_poly.pdbx_seq_one_letter_code
_entity_poly.pdbx_strand_id
1 'polypeptide(L)'
;MDVALALPLLIGLIAIALFFDFLNGLHDAANSIATIVSTRVLRPQYAVAWAAFFNFIAFLFFGLHVAETLGTGIIDPAIVSPQVIFAALIGAIVWNIVTWIFGIPSSSSHALIGGLVGAGFAKVGFNSIVWSGLLKTVGAIFMSPAIGFFLALLLVLTVSWLFVRQTPFAVDRTFRVMQFISASLYSLGHGGNDAQKTMGIIAVLLFSQGHLGESFYVPFWVVISCQSAMALGTLFGGWRIVHTMGSKITRLNPMQGFCAETGGALTLFGATWLGIPVSTTHTITGAIVGVGAARRVSAVRWGLAGNIVIAWIVTMPAAALISAAVYGLTSLFG
;
A
#
# COMPACT_ATOMS: atom_id res chain seq x y z
N MET A 1 -2.26 23.57 -24.10
CA MET A 1 -2.05 22.22 -24.66
C MET A 1 -0.56 21.99 -24.60
N ASP A 2 -0.08 21.33 -23.56
CA ASP A 2 1.34 20.97 -23.47
C ASP A 2 1.70 20.07 -24.66
N VAL A 3 2.92 20.24 -25.17
CA VAL A 3 3.47 19.48 -26.29
C VAL A 3 3.35 18.00 -25.96
N ALA A 4 2.72 17.23 -26.86
CA ALA A 4 2.68 15.78 -26.75
C ALA A 4 4.11 15.25 -26.57
N LEU A 5 4.33 14.51 -25.49
CA LEU A 5 5.61 13.90 -25.20
C LEU A 5 6.14 13.14 -26.41
N ALA A 6 7.43 13.26 -26.67
CA ALA A 6 8.10 12.31 -27.53
C ALA A 6 7.88 10.90 -26.96
N LEU A 7 7.44 9.97 -27.80
CA LEU A 7 7.12 8.58 -27.41
C LEU A 7 8.17 7.92 -26.49
N PRO A 8 9.49 8.13 -26.69
CA PRO A 8 10.51 7.57 -25.79
C PRO A 8 10.41 8.06 -24.34
N LEU A 9 10.05 9.32 -24.11
CA LEU A 9 9.97 9.89 -22.76
C LEU A 9 8.68 9.48 -22.04
N LEU A 10 7.59 9.30 -22.79
CA LEU A 10 6.37 8.67 -22.27
C LEU A 10 6.64 7.23 -21.81
N ILE A 11 7.32 6.42 -22.63
CA ILE A 11 7.69 5.04 -22.28
C ILE A 11 8.62 5.04 -21.07
N GLY A 12 9.61 5.95 -21.01
CA GLY A 12 10.50 6.10 -19.86
C GLY A 12 9.74 6.41 -18.57
N LEU A 13 8.75 7.30 -18.63
CA LEU A 13 7.95 7.66 -17.45
C LEU A 13 7.03 6.52 -17.00
N ILE A 14 6.46 5.76 -17.94
CA ILE A 14 5.72 4.51 -17.63
C ILE A 14 6.66 3.49 -16.97
N ALA A 15 7.89 3.34 -17.46
CA ALA A 15 8.87 2.45 -16.85
C ALA A 15 9.22 2.86 -15.41
N ILE A 16 9.34 4.17 -15.13
CA ILE A 16 9.54 4.68 -13.76
C ILE A 16 8.32 4.39 -12.87
N ALA A 17 7.10 4.55 -13.40
CA ALA A 17 5.88 4.21 -12.66
C ALA A 17 5.81 2.71 -12.32
N LEU A 18 6.12 1.84 -13.28
CA LEU A 18 6.22 0.40 -13.05
C LEU A 18 7.36 0.03 -12.09
N PHE A 19 8.47 0.76 -12.13
CA PHE A 19 9.56 0.57 -11.16
C PHE A 19 9.15 0.99 -9.74
N PHE A 20 8.38 2.07 -9.59
CA PHE A 20 7.75 2.42 -8.33
C PHE A 20 6.82 1.30 -7.84
N ASP A 21 6.00 0.72 -8.72
CA ASP A 21 5.10 -0.37 -8.36
C ASP A 21 5.83 -1.66 -7.97
N PHE A 22 6.94 -1.95 -8.64
CA PHE A 22 7.86 -3.01 -8.26
C PHE A 22 8.46 -2.77 -6.86
N LEU A 23 8.95 -1.56 -6.59
CA LEU A 23 9.45 -1.21 -5.27
C LEU A 23 8.36 -1.26 -4.21
N ASN A 24 7.13 -0.88 -4.55
CA ASN A 24 5.98 -1.01 -3.67
C ASN A 24 5.73 -2.47 -3.32
N GLY A 25 5.67 -3.35 -4.33
CA GLY A 25 5.55 -4.79 -4.13
C GLY A 25 6.66 -5.38 -3.25
N LEU A 26 7.89 -4.89 -3.39
CA LEU A 26 9.03 -5.30 -2.56
C LEU A 26 8.91 -4.81 -1.13
N HIS A 27 8.57 -3.54 -0.94
CA HIS A 27 8.46 -2.88 0.36
C HIS A 27 7.32 -3.50 1.18
N ASP A 28 6.15 -3.64 0.56
CA ASP A 28 4.91 -4.04 1.23
C ASP A 28 4.66 -5.56 1.18
N ALA A 29 5.58 -6.33 0.59
CA ALA A 29 5.66 -7.79 0.77
C ALA A 29 5.60 -8.19 2.26
N ALA A 30 6.18 -7.36 3.12
CA ALA A 30 6.15 -7.55 4.57
C ALA A 30 4.73 -7.60 5.15
N ASN A 31 3.79 -6.84 4.58
CA ASN A 31 2.43 -6.73 5.11
C ASN A 31 1.66 -8.05 4.94
N SER A 32 1.88 -8.75 3.82
CA SER A 32 1.22 -10.03 3.51
C SER A 32 1.91 -11.25 4.11
N ILE A 33 3.21 -11.18 4.36
CA ILE A 33 4.04 -12.37 4.63
C ILE A 33 4.47 -12.45 6.11
N ALA A 34 4.60 -11.31 6.79
CA ALA A 34 5.21 -11.26 8.12
C ALA A 34 4.47 -12.10 9.16
N THR A 35 3.14 -12.13 9.12
CA THR A 35 2.28 -12.87 10.06
C THR A 35 2.31 -14.37 9.82
N ILE A 36 2.17 -14.82 8.57
CA ILE A 36 2.15 -16.25 8.23
C ILE A 36 3.54 -16.91 8.39
N VAL A 37 4.61 -16.14 8.20
CA VAL A 37 5.99 -16.59 8.45
C VAL A 37 6.32 -16.59 9.95
N SER A 38 5.91 -15.57 10.71
CA SER A 38 6.21 -15.49 12.15
C SER A 38 5.50 -16.57 12.97
N THR A 39 4.28 -16.92 12.57
CA THR A 39 3.48 -18.03 13.12
C THR A 39 3.93 -19.41 12.63
N ARG A 40 4.87 -19.46 11.69
CA ARG A 40 5.45 -20.67 11.09
C ARG A 40 4.40 -21.55 10.40
N VAL A 41 3.38 -20.94 9.81
CA VAL A 41 2.40 -21.65 8.97
C VAL A 41 3.00 -21.95 7.60
N LEU A 42 3.73 -20.99 7.02
CA LEU A 42 4.48 -21.16 5.78
C LEU A 42 5.96 -20.87 5.95
N ARG A 43 6.78 -21.55 5.14
CA ARG A 43 8.19 -21.18 4.98
C ARG A 43 8.30 -19.86 4.20
N PRO A 44 9.32 -19.04 4.49
CA PRO A 44 9.50 -17.73 3.86
C PRO A 44 9.42 -17.75 2.32
N GLN A 45 10.08 -18.71 1.66
CA GLN A 45 10.12 -18.83 0.20
C GLN A 45 8.73 -19.05 -0.41
N TYR A 46 7.93 -19.95 0.19
CA TYR A 46 6.58 -20.22 -0.27
C TYR A 46 5.62 -19.08 0.03
N ALA A 47 5.77 -18.42 1.18
CA ALA A 47 4.94 -17.28 1.53
C ALA A 47 5.11 -16.11 0.55
N VAL A 48 6.34 -15.86 0.08
CA VAL A 48 6.63 -14.86 -0.97
C VAL A 48 5.96 -15.22 -2.30
N ALA A 49 6.15 -16.45 -2.78
CA ALA A 49 5.52 -16.90 -4.03
C ALA A 49 3.99 -16.85 -3.95
N TRP A 50 3.43 -17.24 -2.80
CA TRP A 50 1.99 -17.23 -2.55
C TRP A 50 1.43 -15.81 -2.54
N ALA A 51 2.07 -14.89 -1.80
CA ALA A 51 1.65 -13.49 -1.77
C ALA A 51 1.75 -12.84 -3.16
N ALA A 52 2.81 -13.11 -3.92
CA ALA A 52 2.98 -12.61 -5.28
C ALA A 52 1.87 -13.10 -6.22
N PHE A 53 1.48 -14.38 -6.12
CA PHE A 53 0.38 -14.93 -6.90
C PHE A 53 -0.95 -14.21 -6.60
N PHE A 54 -1.31 -14.07 -5.33
CA PHE A 54 -2.56 -13.38 -4.94
C PHE A 54 -2.54 -11.88 -5.22
N ASN A 55 -1.38 -11.24 -5.09
CA ASN A 55 -1.18 -9.87 -5.55
C ASN A 55 -1.50 -9.76 -7.05
N PHE A 56 -0.95 -10.65 -7.87
CA PHE A 56 -1.15 -10.62 -9.32
C PHE A 56 -2.62 -10.82 -9.71
N ILE A 57 -3.30 -11.83 -9.18
CA ILE A 57 -4.67 -12.16 -9.61
C ILE A 57 -5.76 -11.24 -9.05
N ALA A 58 -5.40 -10.23 -8.24
CA ALA A 58 -6.36 -9.34 -7.60
C ALA A 58 -7.28 -8.61 -8.59
N PHE A 59 -6.79 -8.32 -9.81
CA PHE A 59 -7.62 -7.67 -10.86
C PHE A 59 -8.84 -8.50 -11.28
N LEU A 60 -8.86 -9.82 -11.03
CA LEU A 60 -10.02 -10.67 -11.33
C LEU A 60 -11.17 -10.48 -10.34
N PHE A 61 -10.89 -9.92 -9.16
CA PHE A 61 -11.84 -9.83 -8.05
C PHE A 61 -12.26 -8.39 -7.72
N PHE A 62 -11.46 -7.39 -8.10
CA PHE A 62 -11.71 -5.99 -7.79
C PHE A 62 -11.87 -5.15 -9.05
N GLY A 63 -12.84 -4.22 -9.03
CA GLY A 63 -12.95 -3.14 -10.02
C GLY A 63 -11.89 -2.06 -9.82
N LEU A 64 -11.79 -1.11 -10.76
CA LEU A 64 -10.71 -0.13 -10.86
C LEU A 64 -10.97 1.21 -10.14
N HIS A 65 -11.87 1.21 -9.16
CA HIS A 65 -12.32 2.41 -8.44
C HIS A 65 -11.17 3.18 -7.74
N VAL A 66 -10.15 2.48 -7.23
CA VAL A 66 -9.01 3.14 -6.57
C VAL A 66 -8.14 3.86 -7.61
N ALA A 67 -7.96 3.26 -8.78
CA ALA A 67 -7.20 3.87 -9.87
C ALA A 67 -7.91 5.13 -10.41
N GLU A 68 -9.25 5.10 -10.48
CA GLU A 68 -10.07 6.26 -10.83
C GLU A 68 -9.91 7.39 -9.81
N THR A 69 -10.01 7.08 -8.51
CA THR A 69 -9.80 8.06 -7.44
C THR A 69 -8.39 8.65 -7.47
N LEU A 70 -7.35 7.84 -7.73
CA LEU A 70 -5.99 8.36 -7.85
C LEU A 70 -5.81 9.26 -9.07
N GLY A 71 -6.42 8.90 -10.19
CA GLY A 71 -6.34 9.66 -11.42
C GLY A 71 -6.96 11.05 -11.26
N THR A 72 -8.21 11.13 -10.81
CA THR A 72 -8.94 12.41 -10.85
C THR A 72 -9.10 13.09 -9.49
N GLY A 73 -8.72 12.43 -8.39
CA GLY A 73 -9.10 12.85 -7.04
C GLY A 73 -8.03 13.58 -6.23
N ILE A 74 -6.75 13.57 -6.64
CA ILE A 74 -5.66 14.16 -5.83
C ILE A 74 -5.08 15.44 -6.42
N ILE A 75 -4.76 15.43 -7.71
CA ILE A 75 -4.28 16.61 -8.46
C ILE A 75 -5.28 16.91 -9.57
N ASP A 76 -5.52 18.20 -9.82
CA ASP A 76 -6.34 18.62 -10.97
C ASP A 76 -5.71 18.11 -12.28
N PRO A 77 -6.44 17.30 -13.09
CA PRO A 77 -5.96 16.80 -14.37
C PRO A 77 -5.44 17.89 -15.32
N ALA A 78 -5.96 19.12 -15.22
CA ALA A 78 -5.52 20.24 -16.06
C ALA A 78 -4.08 20.70 -15.76
N ILE A 79 -3.57 20.37 -14.57
CA ILE A 79 -2.24 20.77 -14.09
C ILE A 79 -1.25 19.61 -14.22
N VAL A 80 -1.73 18.39 -14.46
CA VAL A 80 -0.86 17.22 -14.60
C VAL A 80 -0.02 17.32 -15.87
N SER A 81 1.28 17.58 -15.69
CA SER A 81 2.28 17.47 -16.75
C SER A 81 3.26 16.31 -16.47
N PRO A 82 3.99 15.84 -17.49
CA PRO A 82 5.00 14.80 -17.34
C PRO A 82 6.03 15.10 -16.24
N GLN A 83 6.44 16.35 -16.10
CA GLN A 83 7.38 16.79 -15.07
C GLN A 83 6.81 16.60 -13.66
N VAL A 84 5.52 16.87 -13.46
CA VAL A 84 4.84 16.68 -12.17
C VAL A 84 4.82 15.20 -11.81
N ILE A 85 4.43 14.33 -12.75
CA ILE A 85 4.37 12.88 -12.51
C ILE A 85 5.78 12.33 -12.27
N PHE A 86 6.76 12.76 -13.05
CA PHE A 86 8.16 12.36 -12.87
C PHE A 86 8.66 12.74 -11.48
N ALA A 87 8.50 14.00 -11.07
CA ALA A 87 8.93 14.47 -9.77
C ALA A 87 8.22 13.74 -8.61
N ALA A 88 6.91 13.52 -8.74
CA ALA A 88 6.12 12.78 -7.76
C ALA A 88 6.61 11.33 -7.60
N LEU A 89 6.82 10.63 -8.71
CA LEU A 89 7.30 9.25 -8.70
C LEU A 89 8.72 9.16 -8.14
N ILE A 90 9.64 10.04 -8.53
CA ILE A 90 11.01 10.04 -8.01
C ILE A 90 11.01 10.35 -6.51
N GLY A 91 10.23 11.34 -6.05
CA GLY A 91 10.10 11.64 -4.63
C GLY A 91 9.61 10.44 -3.81
N ALA A 92 8.61 9.73 -4.33
CA ALA A 92 8.09 8.52 -3.70
C ALA A 92 9.11 7.36 -3.72
N ILE A 93 9.76 7.11 -4.86
CA ILE A 93 10.79 6.07 -5.04
C ILE A 93 11.96 6.29 -4.08
N VAL A 94 12.52 7.50 -4.04
CA VAL A 94 13.67 7.82 -3.19
C VAL A 94 13.32 7.58 -1.73
N TRP A 95 12.14 8.04 -1.28
CA TRP A 95 11.72 7.83 0.10
C TRP A 95 11.45 6.36 0.43
N ASN A 96 10.85 5.60 -0.49
CA ASN A 96 10.65 4.16 -0.34
C ASN A 96 11.99 3.40 -0.23
N ILE A 97 12.99 3.78 -1.02
CA ILE A 97 14.33 3.19 -0.93
C ILE A 97 14.98 3.52 0.42
N VAL A 98 14.92 4.77 0.86
CA VAL A 98 15.47 5.21 2.16
C VAL A 98 14.86 4.40 3.30
N THR A 99 13.52 4.34 3.36
CA THR A 99 12.80 3.63 4.42
C THR A 99 13.06 2.12 4.38
N TRP A 100 13.15 1.53 3.18
CA TRP A 100 13.55 0.13 3.02
C TRP A 100 14.98 -0.16 3.51
N ILE A 101 15.95 0.71 3.18
CA ILE A 101 17.35 0.56 3.61
C ILE A 101 17.43 0.52 5.14
N PHE A 102 16.70 1.43 5.81
CA PHE A 102 16.64 1.50 7.26
C PHE A 102 15.67 0.49 7.90
N GLY A 103 14.95 -0.30 7.11
CA GLY A 103 13.98 -1.29 7.61
C GLY A 103 12.81 -0.67 8.38
N ILE A 104 12.46 0.58 8.04
CA ILE A 104 11.36 1.34 8.64
C ILE A 104 10.07 0.96 7.90
N PRO A 105 9.04 0.44 8.58
CA PRO A 105 7.76 0.13 7.94
C PRO A 105 7.02 1.44 7.60
N SER A 106 7.28 1.94 6.40
CA SER A 106 6.61 3.09 5.81
C SER A 106 5.47 2.66 4.86
N SER A 107 4.68 3.61 4.41
CA SER A 107 3.59 3.41 3.45
C SER A 107 3.97 4.02 2.11
N SER A 108 4.07 3.20 1.06
CA SER A 108 4.26 3.67 -0.31
C SER A 108 3.13 4.58 -0.77
N SER A 109 1.92 4.40 -0.22
CA SER A 109 0.76 5.26 -0.53
C SER A 109 1.01 6.68 -0.06
N HIS A 110 1.50 6.84 1.18
CA HIS A 110 1.86 8.14 1.71
C HIS A 110 3.00 8.79 0.94
N ALA A 111 4.00 8.00 0.55
CA ALA A 111 5.12 8.49 -0.24
C ALA A 111 4.63 9.01 -1.61
N LEU A 112 3.74 8.27 -2.28
CA LEU A 112 3.16 8.68 -3.56
C LEU A 112 2.30 9.93 -3.45
N ILE A 113 1.38 9.98 -2.48
CA ILE A 113 0.50 11.14 -2.25
C ILE A 113 1.32 12.36 -1.86
N GLY A 114 2.31 12.19 -0.96
CA GLY A 114 3.25 13.23 -0.61
C GLY A 114 4.02 13.73 -1.84
N GLY A 115 4.51 12.81 -2.68
CA GLY A 115 5.16 13.13 -3.94
C GLY A 115 4.29 13.96 -4.88
N LEU A 116 3.03 13.55 -5.07
CA LEU A 116 2.02 14.27 -5.86
C LEU A 116 1.76 15.67 -5.32
N VAL A 117 1.48 15.79 -4.02
CA VAL A 117 1.25 17.07 -3.35
C VAL A 117 2.47 17.98 -3.46
N GLY A 118 3.67 17.45 -3.26
CA GLY A 118 4.93 18.21 -3.36
C GLY A 118 5.19 18.75 -4.76
N ALA A 119 5.03 17.92 -5.79
CA ALA A 119 5.22 18.35 -7.18
C ALA A 119 4.14 19.34 -7.63
N GLY A 120 2.87 19.07 -7.29
CA GLY A 120 1.76 19.98 -7.60
C GLY A 120 1.94 21.34 -6.94
N PHE A 121 2.31 21.35 -5.66
CA PHE A 121 2.60 22.56 -4.91
C PHE A 121 3.77 23.35 -5.53
N ALA A 122 4.83 22.68 -5.97
CA ALA A 122 5.96 23.34 -6.63
C ALA A 122 5.59 23.96 -7.99
N LYS A 123 4.60 23.40 -8.70
CA LYS A 123 4.16 23.90 -10.01
C LYS A 123 3.22 25.13 -9.93
N VAL A 124 2.16 25.08 -9.11
CA VAL A 124 1.11 26.12 -9.07
C VAL A 124 0.69 26.50 -7.64
N GLY A 125 1.44 26.07 -6.63
CA GLY A 125 1.07 26.26 -5.22
C GLY A 125 -0.17 25.47 -4.82
N PHE A 126 -0.90 25.96 -3.81
CA PHE A 126 -2.06 25.27 -3.23
C PHE A 126 -3.26 25.09 -4.18
N ASN A 127 -3.29 25.81 -5.30
CA ASN A 127 -4.37 25.69 -6.30
C ASN A 127 -4.30 24.39 -7.12
N SER A 128 -3.19 23.64 -7.03
CA SER A 128 -3.02 22.35 -7.72
C SER A 128 -3.73 21.18 -7.07
N ILE A 129 -4.16 21.33 -5.81
CA ILE A 129 -4.60 20.24 -4.95
C ILE A 129 -6.12 20.15 -4.94
N VAL A 130 -6.65 18.97 -5.25
CA VAL A 130 -8.06 18.66 -5.05
C VAL A 130 -8.29 18.34 -3.57
N TRP A 131 -8.53 19.38 -2.78
CA TRP A 131 -8.64 19.27 -1.32
C TRP A 131 -9.68 18.23 -0.85
N SER A 132 -10.79 18.10 -1.57
CA SER A 132 -11.84 17.13 -1.23
C SER A 132 -11.35 15.69 -1.31
N GLY A 133 -10.56 15.33 -2.33
CA GLY A 133 -10.02 13.99 -2.48
C GLY A 133 -8.73 13.77 -1.67
N LEU A 134 -7.89 14.79 -1.51
CA LEU A 134 -6.74 14.73 -0.59
C LEU A 134 -7.20 14.50 0.85
N LEU A 135 -8.18 15.26 1.34
CA LEU A 135 -8.69 15.11 2.72
C LEU A 135 -9.36 13.74 2.94
N LYS A 136 -10.12 13.23 1.96
CA LYS A 136 -10.68 11.88 2.01
C LYS A 136 -9.58 10.82 2.11
N THR A 137 -8.55 10.96 1.28
CA THR A 137 -7.43 10.01 1.24
C THR A 137 -6.61 10.06 2.53
N VAL A 138 -6.20 11.25 2.97
CA VAL A 138 -5.46 11.44 4.22
C VAL A 138 -6.27 10.92 5.41
N GLY A 139 -7.56 11.28 5.49
CA GLY A 139 -8.47 10.78 6.51
C GLY A 139 -8.55 9.25 6.53
N ALA A 140 -8.68 8.62 5.36
CA ALA A 140 -8.70 7.17 5.24
C ALA A 140 -7.40 6.52 5.70
N ILE A 141 -6.24 7.15 5.46
CA ILE A 141 -4.96 6.60 5.89
C ILE A 141 -4.81 6.64 7.42
N PHE A 142 -5.29 7.68 8.10
CA PHE A 142 -5.31 7.73 9.57
C PHE A 142 -6.37 6.81 10.18
N MET A 143 -7.52 6.65 9.50
CA MET A 143 -8.60 5.78 9.97
C MET A 143 -8.30 4.29 9.76
N SER A 144 -7.59 3.93 8.69
CA SER A 144 -7.30 2.52 8.35
C SER A 144 -6.62 1.70 9.45
N PRO A 145 -5.58 2.18 10.18
CA PRO A 145 -5.02 1.42 11.30
C PRO A 145 -6.02 1.30 12.46
N ALA A 146 -6.88 2.29 12.70
CA ALA A 146 -7.90 2.22 13.73
C ALA A 146 -8.96 1.16 13.38
N ILE A 147 -9.47 1.17 12.14
CA ILE A 147 -10.43 0.17 11.65
C ILE A 147 -9.81 -1.24 11.73
N GLY A 148 -8.57 -1.41 11.26
CA GLY A 148 -7.84 -2.67 11.37
C GLY A 148 -7.69 -3.13 12.82
N PHE A 149 -7.34 -2.22 13.73
CA PHE A 149 -7.23 -2.49 15.17
C PHE A 149 -8.57 -2.98 15.75
N PHE A 150 -9.67 -2.26 15.50
CA PHE A 150 -10.98 -2.58 16.04
C PHE A 150 -11.53 -3.89 15.47
N LEU A 151 -11.43 -4.09 14.15
CA LEU A 151 -11.87 -5.34 13.51
C LEU A 151 -11.09 -6.54 14.04
N ALA A 152 -9.77 -6.42 14.15
CA ALA A 152 -8.95 -7.52 14.65
C ALA A 152 -9.24 -7.83 16.13
N LEU A 153 -9.49 -6.81 16.96
CA LEU A 153 -9.91 -6.98 18.36
C LEU A 153 -11.26 -7.70 18.45
N LEU A 154 -12.24 -7.31 17.64
CA LEU A 154 -13.55 -7.95 17.58
C LEU A 154 -13.46 -9.40 17.09
N LEU A 155 -12.60 -9.68 16.12
CA LEU A 155 -12.35 -11.04 15.64
C LEU A 155 -11.71 -11.91 16.72
N VAL A 156 -10.71 -11.40 17.46
CA VAL A 156 -10.11 -12.13 18.58
C VAL A 156 -11.16 -12.46 19.63
N LEU A 157 -12.02 -11.49 20.00
CA LEU A 157 -13.11 -11.73 20.95
C LEU A 157 -14.04 -12.83 20.44
N THR A 158 -14.56 -12.68 19.22
CA THR A 158 -15.51 -13.62 18.61
C THR A 158 -14.93 -15.03 18.54
N VAL A 159 -13.72 -15.17 18.02
CA VAL A 159 -13.04 -16.46 17.89
C VAL A 159 -12.74 -17.07 19.25
N SER A 160 -12.32 -16.28 20.24
CA SER A 160 -12.04 -16.78 21.59
C SER A 160 -13.28 -17.37 22.25
N TRP A 161 -14.45 -16.74 22.05
CA TRP A 161 -15.73 -17.26 22.53
C TRP A 161 -16.16 -18.53 21.80
N LEU A 162 -16.05 -18.56 20.47
CA LEU A 162 -16.44 -19.73 19.66
C LEU A 162 -15.60 -20.97 19.97
N PHE A 163 -14.31 -20.78 20.27
CA PHE A 163 -13.36 -21.88 20.52
C PHE A 163 -13.06 -22.10 22.00
N VAL A 164 -13.80 -21.47 22.93
CA VAL A 164 -13.54 -21.55 24.39
C VAL A 164 -13.57 -22.98 24.93
N ARG A 165 -14.34 -23.87 24.30
CA ARG A 165 -14.48 -25.29 24.71
C ARG A 165 -13.50 -26.23 24.00
N GLN A 166 -12.65 -25.72 23.09
CA GLN A 166 -11.73 -26.51 22.30
C GLN A 166 -10.35 -26.60 22.96
N THR A 167 -9.64 -27.71 22.73
CA THR A 167 -8.28 -27.85 23.26
C THR A 167 -7.29 -26.95 22.50
N PRO A 168 -6.22 -26.46 23.15
CA PRO A 168 -5.22 -25.61 22.47
C PRO A 168 -4.62 -26.24 21.20
N PHE A 169 -4.47 -27.56 21.18
CA PHE A 169 -3.98 -28.30 20.01
C PHE A 169 -4.97 -28.29 18.84
N ALA A 170 -6.26 -28.49 19.11
CA ALA A 170 -7.30 -28.45 18.08
C ALA A 170 -7.44 -27.04 17.49
N VAL A 171 -7.35 -26.01 18.34
CA VAL A 171 -7.34 -24.59 17.93
C VAL A 171 -6.14 -24.34 17.01
N ASP A 172 -4.91 -24.68 17.43
CA ASP A 172 -3.71 -24.45 16.62
C ASP A 172 -3.80 -25.12 15.24
N ARG A 173 -4.20 -26.40 15.19
CA ARG A 173 -4.36 -27.13 13.93
C ARG A 173 -5.35 -26.46 12.98
N THR A 174 -6.47 -26.00 13.50
CA THR A 174 -7.53 -25.35 12.69
C THR A 174 -7.06 -24.00 12.18
N PHE A 175 -6.46 -23.18 13.05
CA PHE A 175 -6.04 -21.83 12.68
C PHE A 175 -4.81 -21.79 11.80
N ARG A 176 -3.97 -22.83 11.74
CA ARG A 176 -2.94 -22.92 10.68
C ARG A 176 -3.55 -22.94 9.28
N VAL A 177 -4.66 -23.67 9.10
CA VAL A 177 -5.38 -23.73 7.82
C VAL A 177 -6.15 -22.43 7.57
N MET A 178 -6.86 -21.92 8.58
CA MET A 178 -7.60 -20.67 8.42
C MET A 178 -6.67 -19.48 8.15
N GLN A 179 -5.51 -19.42 8.80
CA GLN A 179 -4.53 -18.36 8.57
C GLN A 179 -3.99 -18.38 7.14
N PHE A 180 -3.79 -19.57 6.56
CA PHE A 180 -3.41 -19.67 5.16
C PHE A 180 -4.43 -19.01 4.23
N ILE A 181 -5.73 -19.18 4.52
CA ILE A 181 -6.80 -18.52 3.77
C ILE A 181 -6.81 -17.01 4.02
N SER A 182 -6.70 -16.55 5.28
CA SER A 182 -6.70 -15.11 5.57
C SER A 182 -5.49 -14.39 4.99
N ALA A 183 -4.32 -15.01 4.96
CA ALA A 183 -3.14 -14.45 4.30
C ALA A 183 -3.37 -14.29 2.79
N SER A 184 -4.04 -15.27 2.16
CA SER A 184 -4.42 -15.20 0.75
C SER A 184 -5.37 -14.04 0.47
N LEU A 185 -6.40 -13.87 1.33
CA LEU A 185 -7.35 -12.75 1.24
C LEU A 185 -6.66 -11.40 1.47
N TYR A 186 -5.74 -11.33 2.43
CA TYR A 186 -4.98 -10.12 2.68
C TYR A 186 -4.11 -9.74 1.47
N SER A 187 -3.40 -10.71 0.86
CA SER A 187 -2.63 -10.48 -0.38
C SER A 187 -3.51 -10.07 -1.56
N LEU A 188 -4.71 -10.65 -1.71
CA LEU A 188 -5.68 -10.19 -2.70
C LEU A 188 -6.05 -8.72 -2.50
N GLY A 189 -6.35 -8.33 -1.26
CA GLY A 189 -6.74 -6.96 -0.93
C GLY A 189 -5.59 -5.98 -1.09
N HIS A 190 -4.38 -6.43 -0.75
CA HIS A 190 -3.15 -5.69 -0.98
C HIS A 190 -2.99 -5.41 -2.48
N GLY A 191 -3.02 -6.44 -3.33
CA GLY A 191 -2.88 -6.22 -4.77
C GLY A 191 -4.06 -5.51 -5.43
N GLY A 192 -5.25 -5.62 -4.85
CA GLY A 192 -6.45 -4.92 -5.29
C GLY A 192 -6.37 -3.42 -5.02
N ASN A 193 -5.79 -2.99 -3.91
CA ASN A 193 -5.69 -1.57 -3.55
C ASN A 193 -4.40 -0.93 -4.12
N ASP A 194 -3.26 -1.61 -3.99
CA ASP A 194 -1.95 -0.99 -4.18
C ASP A 194 -1.54 -0.86 -5.64
N ALA A 195 -1.70 -1.91 -6.45
CA ALA A 195 -1.37 -1.83 -7.88
C ALA A 195 -2.22 -0.77 -8.60
N GLN A 196 -3.46 -0.55 -8.14
CA GLN A 196 -4.35 0.47 -8.69
C GLN A 196 -3.81 1.90 -8.53
N LYS A 197 -2.97 2.17 -7.53
CA LYS A 197 -2.38 3.49 -7.32
C LYS A 197 -1.50 3.86 -8.52
N THR A 198 -0.63 2.94 -8.93
CA THR A 198 0.22 3.11 -10.12
C THR A 198 -0.60 3.09 -11.40
N MET A 199 -1.63 2.25 -11.50
CA MET A 199 -2.56 2.26 -12.64
C MET A 199 -3.20 3.65 -12.83
N GLY A 200 -3.62 4.30 -11.75
CA GLY A 200 -4.20 5.65 -11.79
C GLY A 200 -3.21 6.69 -12.31
N ILE A 201 -1.94 6.64 -11.88
CA ILE A 201 -0.88 7.54 -12.36
C ILE A 201 -0.62 7.35 -13.86
N ILE A 202 -0.46 6.10 -14.30
CA ILE A 202 -0.23 5.80 -15.73
C ILE A 202 -1.45 6.19 -16.56
N ALA A 203 -2.67 5.91 -16.09
CA ALA A 203 -3.89 6.28 -16.80
C ALA A 203 -4.02 7.79 -16.94
N VAL A 204 -3.75 8.57 -15.89
CA VAL A 204 -3.76 10.03 -15.97
C VAL A 204 -2.69 10.58 -16.91
N LEU A 205 -1.50 9.98 -16.90
CA LEU A 205 -0.44 10.34 -17.84
C LEU A 205 -0.88 10.12 -19.29
N LEU A 206 -1.46 8.96 -19.58
CA LEU A 206 -1.94 8.66 -20.94
C LEU A 206 -3.11 9.55 -21.33
N PHE A 207 -3.99 9.90 -20.38
CA PHE A 207 -5.12 10.78 -20.59
C PHE A 207 -4.66 12.21 -20.90
N SER A 208 -3.76 12.77 -20.10
CA SER A 208 -3.24 14.13 -20.29
C SER A 208 -2.43 14.28 -21.58
N GLN A 209 -1.87 13.19 -22.09
CA GLN A 209 -1.17 13.14 -23.39
C GLN A 209 -2.09 12.82 -24.58
N GLY A 210 -3.40 12.67 -24.36
CA GLY A 210 -4.38 12.43 -25.44
C GLY A 210 -4.40 11.00 -25.99
N HIS A 211 -3.76 10.03 -25.32
CA HIS A 211 -3.71 8.64 -25.78
C HIS A 211 -4.93 7.79 -25.40
N LEU A 212 -5.80 8.27 -24.50
CA LEU A 212 -7.00 7.55 -24.03
C LEU A 212 -8.32 8.05 -24.67
N GLY A 213 -8.29 9.05 -25.56
CA GLY A 213 -9.49 9.65 -26.14
C GLY A 213 -10.19 10.62 -25.18
N GLU A 214 -11.51 10.79 -25.33
CA GLU A 214 -12.30 11.81 -24.59
C GLU A 214 -12.71 11.39 -23.18
N SER A 215 -12.77 10.07 -22.90
CA SER A 215 -13.19 9.53 -21.60
C SER A 215 -12.02 8.93 -20.84
N PHE A 216 -11.88 9.26 -19.55
CA PHE A 216 -10.88 8.64 -18.68
C PHE A 216 -11.24 7.17 -18.41
N TYR A 217 -10.31 6.26 -18.71
CA TYR A 217 -10.39 4.85 -18.33
C TYR A 217 -8.99 4.28 -18.12
N VAL A 218 -8.90 3.14 -17.44
CA VAL A 218 -7.63 2.43 -17.22
C VAL A 218 -7.52 1.27 -18.23
N PRO A 219 -6.57 1.30 -19.17
CA PRO A 219 -6.41 0.21 -20.14
C PRO A 219 -6.02 -1.11 -19.47
N PHE A 220 -6.51 -2.21 -20.02
CA PHE A 220 -6.21 -3.54 -19.49
C PHE A 220 -4.71 -3.87 -19.47
N TRP A 221 -3.94 -3.39 -20.46
CA TRP A 221 -2.49 -3.59 -20.45
C TRP A 221 -1.83 -2.90 -19.25
N VAL A 222 -2.32 -1.72 -18.83
CA VAL A 222 -1.83 -1.02 -17.63
C VAL A 222 -2.11 -1.87 -16.39
N VAL A 223 -3.31 -2.45 -16.32
CA VAL A 223 -3.71 -3.34 -15.22
C VAL A 223 -2.74 -4.51 -15.11
N ILE A 224 -2.50 -5.22 -16.21
CA ILE A 224 -1.61 -6.39 -16.22
C ILE A 224 -0.17 -5.97 -15.92
N SER A 225 0.32 -4.87 -16.50
CA SER A 225 1.69 -4.39 -16.27
C SER A 225 1.94 -4.03 -14.81
N CYS A 226 1.04 -3.28 -14.17
CA CYS A 226 1.15 -2.93 -12.75
C CYS A 226 1.08 -4.18 -11.86
N GLN A 227 0.09 -5.05 -12.08
CA GLN A 227 -0.04 -6.28 -11.29
C GLN A 227 1.20 -7.18 -11.43
N SER A 228 1.76 -7.31 -12.63
CA SER A 228 3.01 -8.03 -12.85
C SER A 228 4.20 -7.36 -12.14
N ALA A 229 4.34 -6.03 -12.25
CA ALA A 229 5.44 -5.30 -11.62
C ALA A 229 5.40 -5.46 -10.09
N MET A 230 4.23 -5.25 -9.48
CA MET A 230 4.05 -5.43 -8.04
C MET A 230 4.26 -6.88 -7.60
N ALA A 231 3.74 -7.87 -8.33
CA ALA A 231 3.96 -9.29 -8.00
C ALA A 231 5.44 -9.67 -8.10
N LEU A 232 6.15 -9.20 -9.13
CA LEU A 232 7.61 -9.38 -9.24
C LEU A 232 8.33 -8.70 -8.07
N GLY A 233 7.94 -7.49 -7.69
CA GLY A 233 8.45 -6.81 -6.50
C GLY A 233 8.30 -7.66 -5.25
N THR A 234 7.10 -8.22 -5.04
CA THR A 234 6.82 -9.13 -3.92
C THR A 234 7.72 -10.35 -3.94
N LEU A 235 8.00 -10.94 -5.12
CA LEU A 235 8.92 -12.08 -5.26
C LEU A 235 10.36 -11.78 -4.83
N PHE A 236 10.85 -10.56 -5.07
CA PHE A 236 12.20 -10.15 -4.65
C PHE A 236 12.31 -10.00 -3.12
N GLY A 237 11.18 -9.83 -2.44
CA GLY A 237 11.06 -9.90 -0.99
C GLY A 237 11.56 -8.66 -0.25
N GLY A 238 10.79 -8.26 0.77
CA GLY A 238 11.09 -7.13 1.66
C GLY A 238 11.73 -7.55 2.98
N TRP A 239 12.68 -8.47 3.00
CA TRP A 239 13.11 -9.18 4.22
C TRP A 239 13.54 -8.29 5.39
N ARG A 240 14.16 -7.12 5.11
CA ARG A 240 14.51 -6.12 6.13
C ARG A 240 13.27 -5.65 6.89
N ILE A 241 12.17 -5.40 6.18
CA ILE A 241 10.90 -4.93 6.73
C ILE A 241 10.10 -6.10 7.33
N VAL A 242 10.08 -7.26 6.66
CA VAL A 242 9.43 -8.49 7.16
C VAL A 242 9.92 -8.82 8.56
N HIS A 243 11.23 -8.73 8.79
CA HIS A 243 11.83 -9.00 10.10
C HIS A 243 11.39 -8.00 11.18
N THR A 244 11.17 -6.73 10.81
CA THR A 244 10.66 -5.70 11.73
C THR A 244 9.17 -5.91 12.04
N MET A 245 8.34 -6.22 11.04
CA MET A 245 6.88 -6.38 11.19
C MET A 245 6.47 -7.69 11.88
N GLY A 246 7.15 -8.81 11.60
CA GLY A 246 6.67 -10.15 11.99
C GLY A 246 6.88 -10.56 13.44
N SER A 247 7.85 -9.96 14.16
CA SER A 247 8.22 -10.42 15.51
C SER A 247 8.49 -9.32 16.53
N LYS A 248 8.70 -8.07 16.09
CA LYS A 248 9.10 -6.99 17.01
C LYS A 248 7.92 -6.27 17.66
N ILE A 249 6.73 -6.25 17.05
CA ILE A 249 5.56 -5.52 17.57
C ILE A 249 4.80 -6.34 18.62
N THR A 250 4.43 -7.58 18.28
CA THR A 250 3.83 -8.54 19.21
C THR A 250 4.15 -9.97 18.75
N ARG A 251 4.15 -10.93 19.69
CA ARG A 251 4.31 -12.36 19.34
C ARG A 251 2.94 -12.94 19.00
N LEU A 252 2.80 -13.43 17.78
CA LEU A 252 1.55 -13.98 17.25
C LEU A 252 1.57 -15.52 17.27
N ASN A 253 0.43 -16.12 17.61
CA ASN A 253 0.11 -17.51 17.28
C ASN A 253 -0.78 -17.59 16.02
N PRO A 254 -1.06 -18.78 15.44
CA PRO A 254 -1.84 -18.86 14.20
C PRO A 254 -3.24 -18.25 14.28
N MET A 255 -3.94 -18.42 15.41
CA MET A 255 -5.27 -17.80 15.63
C MET A 255 -5.19 -16.27 15.57
N GLN A 256 -4.18 -15.70 16.22
CA GLN A 256 -3.92 -14.27 16.24
C GLN A 256 -3.50 -13.75 14.87
N GLY A 257 -2.66 -14.49 14.16
CA GLY A 257 -2.30 -14.20 12.76
C GLY A 257 -3.54 -14.16 11.86
N PHE A 258 -4.40 -15.17 11.97
CA PHE A 258 -5.68 -15.20 11.26
C PHE A 258 -6.56 -13.98 11.56
N CYS A 259 -6.70 -13.60 12.83
CA CYS A 259 -7.51 -12.43 13.21
C CYS A 259 -6.94 -11.12 12.66
N ALA A 260 -5.61 -10.95 12.71
CA ALA A 260 -4.94 -9.75 12.20
C ALA A 260 -5.07 -9.64 10.67
N GLU A 261 -4.78 -10.72 9.95
CA GLU A 261 -4.88 -10.77 8.49
C GLU A 261 -6.32 -10.60 8.01
N THR A 262 -7.29 -11.23 8.68
CA THR A 262 -8.71 -11.10 8.32
C THR A 262 -9.22 -9.69 8.59
N GLY A 263 -8.90 -9.09 9.75
CA GLY A 263 -9.27 -7.70 10.05
C GLY A 263 -8.64 -6.72 9.07
N GLY A 264 -7.38 -6.97 8.69
CA GLY A 264 -6.70 -6.21 7.65
C GLY A 264 -7.34 -6.38 6.27
N ALA A 265 -7.64 -7.61 5.86
CA ALA A 265 -8.25 -7.92 4.57
C ALA A 265 -9.63 -7.29 4.44
N LEU A 266 -10.47 -7.37 5.48
CA LEU A 266 -11.79 -6.72 5.51
C LEU A 266 -11.67 -5.20 5.35
N THR A 267 -10.70 -4.59 6.02
CA THR A 267 -10.44 -3.14 5.89
C THR A 267 -10.02 -2.79 4.46
N LEU A 268 -9.11 -3.57 3.86
CA LEU A 268 -8.64 -3.35 2.48
C LEU A 268 -9.74 -3.59 1.45
N PHE A 269 -10.57 -4.61 1.61
CA PHE A 269 -11.66 -4.91 0.69
C PHE A 269 -12.72 -3.81 0.75
N GLY A 270 -13.09 -3.38 1.95
CA GLY A 270 -14.03 -2.27 2.13
C GLY A 270 -13.50 -0.97 1.53
N ALA A 271 -12.24 -0.62 1.78
CA ALA A 271 -11.61 0.55 1.19
C ALA A 271 -11.54 0.48 -0.35
N THR A 272 -11.13 -0.67 -0.89
CA THR A 272 -11.03 -0.89 -2.34
C THR A 272 -12.39 -0.83 -3.02
N TRP A 273 -13.44 -1.38 -2.39
CA TRP A 273 -14.82 -1.30 -2.89
C TRP A 273 -15.35 0.14 -2.89
N LEU A 274 -14.98 0.94 -1.89
CA LEU A 274 -15.29 2.37 -1.83
C LEU A 274 -14.39 3.23 -2.74
N GLY A 275 -13.43 2.62 -3.45
CA GLY A 275 -12.47 3.34 -4.29
C GLY A 275 -11.49 4.21 -3.51
N ILE A 276 -11.29 3.95 -2.21
CA ILE A 276 -10.46 4.76 -1.33
C ILE A 276 -9.04 4.17 -1.29
N PRO A 277 -8.01 4.92 -1.73
CA PRO A 277 -6.63 4.49 -1.56
C PRO A 277 -6.26 4.54 -0.07
N VAL A 278 -5.85 3.39 0.47
CA VAL A 278 -5.47 3.24 1.88
C VAL A 278 -4.07 2.69 2.01
N SER A 279 -3.50 2.83 3.21
CA SER A 279 -2.19 2.26 3.53
C SER A 279 -2.35 0.84 4.07
N THR A 280 -1.88 -0.14 3.31
CA THR A 280 -1.85 -1.55 3.70
C THR A 280 -0.95 -1.75 4.94
N THR A 281 0.23 -1.11 4.96
CA THR A 281 1.16 -1.11 6.10
C THR A 281 0.48 -0.64 7.38
N HIS A 282 -0.31 0.43 7.31
CA HIS A 282 -1.00 0.94 8.49
C HIS A 282 -2.10 0.00 8.94
N THR A 283 -2.90 -0.47 7.98
CA THR A 283 -4.02 -1.37 8.21
C THR A 283 -3.58 -2.63 8.95
N ILE A 284 -2.53 -3.31 8.46
CA ILE A 284 -2.03 -4.53 9.12
C ILE A 284 -1.30 -4.23 10.42
N THR A 285 -0.54 -3.13 10.51
CA THR A 285 0.10 -2.74 11.77
C THR A 285 -0.94 -2.49 12.86
N GLY A 286 -2.01 -1.77 12.53
CA GLY A 286 -3.15 -1.52 13.41
C GLY A 286 -3.82 -2.82 13.84
N ALA A 287 -4.08 -3.73 12.89
CA ALA A 287 -4.64 -5.04 13.17
C ALA A 287 -3.74 -5.88 14.10
N ILE A 288 -2.43 -5.94 13.85
CA ILE A 288 -1.45 -6.65 14.71
C ILE A 288 -1.44 -6.07 16.12
N VAL A 289 -1.45 -4.74 16.25
CA VAL A 289 -1.53 -4.05 17.55
C VAL A 289 -2.86 -4.36 18.25
N GLY A 290 -3.97 -4.41 17.52
CA GLY A 290 -5.30 -4.77 18.03
C GLY A 290 -5.35 -6.19 18.59
N VAL A 291 -4.81 -7.15 17.86
CA VAL A 291 -4.71 -8.55 18.33
C VAL A 291 -3.82 -8.67 19.57
N GLY A 292 -2.70 -7.92 19.62
CA GLY A 292 -1.83 -7.88 20.79
C GLY A 292 -2.55 -7.31 22.03
N ALA A 293 -3.26 -6.19 21.84
CA ALA A 293 -4.01 -5.52 22.89
C ALA A 293 -5.16 -6.36 23.44
N ALA A 294 -5.85 -7.12 22.59
CA ALA A 294 -6.94 -8.02 22.96
C ALA A 294 -6.51 -9.11 23.95
N ARG A 295 -5.24 -9.55 23.90
CA ARG A 295 -4.68 -10.49 24.87
C ARG A 295 -4.29 -9.80 26.18
N ARG A 296 -3.45 -8.76 26.06
CA ARG A 296 -2.97 -7.93 27.17
C ARG A 296 -2.33 -6.68 26.59
N VAL A 297 -2.70 -5.51 27.10
CA VAL A 297 -2.13 -4.21 26.65
C VAL A 297 -0.60 -4.19 26.70
N SER A 298 0.02 -4.83 27.70
CA SER A 298 1.49 -4.90 27.80
C SER A 298 2.15 -5.93 26.86
N ALA A 299 1.39 -6.72 26.10
CA ALA A 299 1.94 -7.63 25.08
C ALA A 299 2.32 -6.87 23.80
N VAL A 300 1.90 -5.61 23.67
CA VAL A 300 2.29 -4.70 22.58
C VAL A 300 3.52 -3.92 23.00
N ARG A 301 4.52 -3.85 22.12
CA ARG A 301 5.69 -2.98 22.31
C ARG A 301 5.39 -1.54 21.90
N TRP A 302 4.75 -0.78 22.79
CA TRP A 302 4.28 0.59 22.52
C TRP A 302 5.36 1.56 22.03
N GLY A 303 6.61 1.44 22.52
CA GLY A 303 7.71 2.26 22.01
C GLY A 303 7.99 2.04 20.51
N LEU A 304 7.89 0.79 20.04
CA LEU A 304 8.03 0.49 18.61
C LEU A 304 6.81 0.98 17.83
N ALA A 305 5.60 0.75 18.34
CA ALA A 305 4.37 1.24 17.70
C ALA A 305 4.39 2.78 17.55
N GLY A 306 4.85 3.51 18.56
CA GLY A 306 5.03 4.95 18.51
C GLY A 306 6.05 5.39 17.45
N ASN A 307 7.21 4.73 17.38
CA ASN A 307 8.22 5.02 16.35
C ASN A 307 7.68 4.79 14.92
N ILE A 308 6.83 3.78 14.74
CA ILE A 308 6.17 3.50 13.47
C ILE A 308 5.21 4.64 13.10
N VAL A 309 4.38 5.11 14.05
CA VAL A 309 3.47 6.25 13.83
C VAL A 309 4.25 7.53 13.48
N ILE A 310 5.39 7.79 14.14
CA ILE A 310 6.26 8.92 13.80
C ILE A 310 6.77 8.80 12.36
N ALA A 311 7.24 7.62 11.96
CA ALA A 311 7.68 7.38 10.58
C ALA A 311 6.55 7.64 9.56
N TRP A 312 5.31 7.31 9.90
CA TRP A 312 4.14 7.58 9.05
C TRP A 312 3.89 9.07 8.86
N ILE A 313 3.96 9.85 9.94
CA ILE A 313 3.78 11.32 9.89
C ILE A 313 4.89 11.97 9.08
N VAL A 314 6.14 11.49 9.20
CA VAL A 314 7.31 12.05 8.49
C VAL A 314 7.32 11.67 7.00
N THR A 315 6.73 10.54 6.62
CA THR A 315 6.80 10.00 5.26
C THR A 315 6.24 10.96 4.21
N MET A 316 5.05 11.52 4.45
CA MET A 316 4.39 12.39 3.48
C MET A 316 5.12 13.73 3.28
N PRO A 317 5.51 14.48 4.35
CA PRO A 317 6.34 15.68 4.20
C PRO A 317 7.70 15.39 3.55
N ALA A 318 8.37 14.31 3.91
CA ALA A 318 9.68 14.00 3.34
C ALA A 318 9.59 13.69 1.84
N ALA A 319 8.63 12.86 1.42
CA ALA A 319 8.40 12.60 0.00
C ALA A 319 7.97 13.85 -0.77
N ALA A 320 7.15 14.72 -0.15
CA ALA A 320 6.75 16.00 -0.75
C ALA A 320 7.93 16.94 -0.95
N LEU A 321 8.84 17.06 0.02
CA LEU A 321 10.04 17.89 -0.08
C LEU A 321 10.99 17.39 -1.17
N ILE A 322 11.22 16.07 -1.24
CA ILE A 322 12.06 15.48 -2.28
C ILE A 322 11.43 15.73 -3.65
N SER A 323 10.12 15.50 -3.78
CA SER A 323 9.38 15.72 -5.03
C SER A 323 9.42 17.20 -5.47
N ALA A 324 9.19 18.15 -4.56
CA ALA A 324 9.28 19.58 -4.85
C ALA A 324 10.69 19.98 -5.31
N ALA A 325 11.74 19.43 -4.69
CA ALA A 325 13.12 19.66 -5.10
C ALA A 325 13.40 19.08 -6.50
N VAL A 326 12.94 17.86 -6.79
CA VAL A 326 13.08 17.24 -8.12
C VAL A 326 12.33 18.03 -9.18
N TYR A 327 11.12 18.50 -8.88
CA TYR A 327 10.34 19.34 -9.78
C TYR A 327 11.09 20.65 -10.09
N GLY A 328 11.62 21.32 -9.05
CA GLY A 328 12.45 22.51 -9.20
C GLY A 328 13.65 22.27 -10.11
N LEU A 329 14.36 21.14 -9.94
CA LEU A 329 15.47 20.77 -10.82
C LEU A 329 15.00 20.55 -12.27
N THR A 330 13.90 19.84 -12.50
CA THR A 330 13.38 19.61 -13.86
C THR A 330 12.98 20.91 -14.55
N SER A 331 12.43 21.87 -13.80
CA SER A 331 12.04 23.19 -14.33
C SER A 331 13.24 24.04 -14.79
N LEU A 332 14.46 23.73 -14.34
CA LEU A 332 15.69 24.38 -14.83
C LEU A 332 16.11 23.86 -16.21
N PHE A 333 15.62 22.68 -16.62
CA PHE A 333 16.00 22.01 -17.86
C PHE A 333 14.88 21.96 -18.91
N GLY A 334 13.66 22.44 -18.60
CA GLY A 334 12.53 22.52 -19.55
C GLY A 334 11.17 22.24 -18.94
#